data_AF-A0AAA9SIV8-F1
#
_entry.id   AF-A0AAA9SIV8-F1
#
_cell.length_a   1.000
_cell.length_b   1.000
_cell.length_c   1.000
_cell.angle_alpha   90.00
_cell.angle_beta   90.00
_cell.angle_gamma   90.00
#
_symmetry.space_group_name_H-M   'P 1'
#
loop_
_entity.id
_entity.type
_entity.pdbx_description
1 polymer ?
#
loop_
_entity_poly.entity_id
_entity_poly.type
_entity_poly.pdbx_seq_one_letter_code
_entity_poly.pdbx_strand_id
1 'polypeptide(L)'
;MLSRAACSTSRRLVPALSVLGSRQKHSLPDLPYDYGALEPHINAQIMQLHHSKHHAAYVNNLNVAEEKYREALEKGDVTAQIALQPALKFNGGGHINHSIFWTNLSPNGGGEPQGELLEAIKRDFGSFAKFKEKLTAVSVGVQGSGWGWLGFNKEQGRLQIAACSNQDPLQGTTGLIPLLGIDVWEHAYYLQYKNVRPDYLKAIWNVINWENVTARYTACSKKGTINTEALYCFIGFSSKRKTTPNSVTLHMAFLLSFFDWSCSEQQGPFCIWLQVFPVHQIPPHR
;
A
#
# COMPACT_ATOMS: atom_id res chain seq x y z
N MET A 1 56.08 37.45 37.54
CA MET A 1 54.85 36.69 37.88
C MET A 1 53.92 36.73 36.68
N LEU A 2 53.89 35.67 35.87
CA LEU A 2 52.98 35.53 34.73
C LEU A 2 51.88 34.54 35.15
N SER A 3 50.64 35.02 35.30
CA SER A 3 49.50 34.15 35.60
C SER A 3 48.65 33.97 34.33
N ARG A 4 48.63 32.75 33.80
CA ARG A 4 47.79 32.35 32.66
C ARG A 4 46.39 32.02 33.17
N ALA A 5 45.37 32.74 32.69
CA ALA A 5 43.98 32.36 32.89
C ALA A 5 43.58 31.29 31.85
N ALA A 6 43.25 30.08 32.32
CA ALA A 6 42.70 29.02 31.50
C ALA A 6 41.18 29.21 31.34
N CYS A 7 40.70 29.42 30.12
CA CYS A 7 39.29 29.44 29.79
C CYS A 7 38.80 28.01 29.58
N SER A 8 38.13 27.44 30.59
CA SER A 8 37.47 26.13 30.51
C SER A 8 36.09 26.28 29.88
N THR A 9 35.95 25.92 28.60
CA THR A 9 34.65 25.81 27.93
C THR A 9 33.96 24.50 28.32
N SER A 10 33.05 24.57 29.30
CA SER A 10 32.20 23.45 29.68
C SER A 10 31.13 23.21 28.59
N ARG A 11 31.34 22.18 27.78
CA ARG A 11 30.38 21.74 26.75
C ARG A 11 29.24 21.01 27.45
N ARG A 12 28.11 21.69 27.69
CA ARG A 12 26.88 21.05 28.18
C ARG A 12 26.41 20.03 27.15
N LEU A 13 26.48 18.75 27.51
CA LEU A 13 25.77 17.66 26.84
C LEU A 13 24.27 17.87 27.03
N VAL A 14 23.57 18.18 25.95
CA VAL A 14 22.10 18.15 25.92
C VAL A 14 21.69 16.68 25.78
N PRO A 15 20.88 16.10 26.67
CA PRO A 15 20.40 14.74 26.49
C PRO A 15 19.48 14.72 25.27
N ALA A 16 19.76 13.81 24.33
CA ALA A 16 18.82 13.51 23.26
C ALA A 16 17.55 12.93 23.89
N LEU A 17 16.47 13.72 23.87
CA LEU A 17 15.16 13.27 24.32
C LEU A 17 14.68 12.18 23.35
N SER A 18 14.80 10.91 23.75
CA SER A 18 14.16 9.80 23.04
C SER A 18 12.65 9.94 23.22
N VAL A 19 11.98 10.52 22.24
CA VAL A 19 10.51 10.53 22.18
C VAL A 19 10.06 9.10 21.84
N LEU A 20 9.91 8.26 22.87
CA LEU A 20 9.23 6.97 22.77
C LEU A 20 7.73 7.25 22.59
N GLY A 21 7.32 7.49 21.34
CA GLY A 21 5.90 7.54 21.01
C GLY A 21 5.28 6.16 21.25
N SER A 22 4.30 6.07 22.15
CA SER A 22 3.53 4.83 22.35
C SER A 22 2.78 4.50 21.06
N ARG A 23 3.28 3.53 20.30
CA ARG A 23 2.59 3.06 19.11
C ARG A 23 1.39 2.23 19.54
N GLN A 24 0.21 2.59 19.04
CA GLN A 24 -0.98 1.76 19.21
C GLN A 24 -0.83 0.52 18.32
N LYS A 25 -1.04 -0.66 18.88
CA LYS A 25 -1.09 -1.92 18.13
C LYS A 25 -2.23 -1.85 17.11
N HIS A 26 -2.06 -2.52 15.98
CA HIS A 26 -3.12 -2.69 14.99
C HIS A 26 -4.27 -3.48 15.59
N SER A 27 -5.50 -3.12 15.23
CA SER A 27 -6.72 -3.83 15.61
C SER A 27 -7.46 -4.29 14.36
N LEU A 28 -8.16 -5.42 14.46
CA LEU A 28 -9.09 -5.86 13.43
C LEU A 28 -10.23 -4.82 13.36
N PRO A 29 -10.48 -4.17 12.21
CA PRO A 29 -11.57 -3.20 12.09
C PRO A 29 -12.92 -3.92 12.09
N ASP A 30 -13.93 -3.32 12.70
CA ASP A 30 -15.30 -3.83 12.57
C ASP A 30 -15.78 -3.73 11.11
N LEU A 31 -16.58 -4.71 10.68
CA LEU A 31 -17.21 -4.65 9.36
C LEU A 31 -18.31 -3.57 9.35
N PRO A 32 -18.48 -2.84 8.23
CA PRO A 32 -19.53 -1.82 8.11
C PRO A 32 -20.93 -2.42 7.88
N TYR A 33 -21.05 -3.75 7.88
CA TYR A 33 -22.28 -4.50 7.66
C TYR A 33 -22.19 -5.90 8.31
N ASP A 34 -23.33 -6.56 8.51
CA ASP A 34 -23.39 -7.93 9.02
C ASP A 34 -22.76 -8.95 8.06
N TYR A 35 -22.28 -10.09 8.58
CA TYR A 35 -21.62 -11.11 7.76
C TYR A 35 -22.47 -11.62 6.58
N GLY A 36 -23.79 -11.73 6.75
CA GLY A 36 -24.71 -12.15 5.68
C GLY A 36 -25.20 -11.05 4.75
N ALA A 37 -24.78 -9.80 4.96
CA ALA A 37 -25.33 -8.65 4.24
C ALA A 37 -25.02 -8.65 2.72
N LEU A 38 -24.03 -9.42 2.28
CA LEU A 38 -23.61 -9.49 0.87
C LEU A 38 -24.20 -10.68 0.12
N GLU A 39 -25.11 -11.43 0.74
CA GLU A 39 -25.83 -12.52 0.08
C GLU A 39 -26.79 -11.98 -1.00
N PRO A 40 -26.99 -12.71 -2.11
CA PRO A 40 -26.46 -14.06 -2.41
C PRO A 40 -25.04 -14.05 -3.01
N HIS A 41 -24.41 -12.89 -3.18
CA HIS A 41 -23.18 -12.73 -3.95
C HIS A 41 -21.94 -13.22 -3.21
N ILE A 42 -21.88 -13.05 -1.88
CA ILE A 42 -20.85 -13.65 -1.02
C ILE A 42 -21.55 -14.16 0.24
N ASN A 43 -21.41 -15.46 0.52
CA ASN A 43 -22.11 -16.07 1.64
C ASN A 43 -21.58 -15.62 3.02
N ALA A 44 -22.45 -15.69 4.03
CA ALA A 44 -22.12 -15.25 5.38
C ALA A 44 -20.92 -16.01 5.98
N GLN A 45 -20.78 -17.30 5.67
CA GLN A 45 -19.70 -18.14 6.17
C GLN A 45 -18.32 -17.68 5.67
N ILE A 46 -18.21 -17.32 4.39
CA ILE A 46 -16.98 -16.74 3.84
C ILE A 46 -16.67 -15.45 4.59
N MET A 47 -17.63 -14.52 4.66
CA MET A 47 -17.40 -13.22 5.31
C MET A 47 -16.96 -13.36 6.76
N GLN A 48 -17.57 -14.26 7.52
CA GLN A 48 -17.19 -14.54 8.89
C GLN A 48 -15.77 -15.10 9.01
N LEU A 49 -15.39 -16.10 8.22
CA LEU A 49 -14.05 -16.69 8.27
C LEU A 49 -12.99 -15.71 7.76
N HIS A 50 -13.26 -15.05 6.64
CA HIS A 50 -12.37 -14.10 5.99
C HIS A 50 -12.04 -12.91 6.90
N HIS A 51 -13.04 -12.39 7.61
CA HIS A 51 -12.83 -11.33 8.60
C HIS A 51 -12.22 -11.86 9.92
N SER A 52 -12.92 -12.76 10.62
CA SER A 52 -12.57 -13.14 12.00
C SER A 52 -11.38 -14.09 12.12
N LYS A 53 -10.95 -14.73 11.01
CA LYS A 53 -9.80 -15.64 10.98
C LYS A 53 -8.68 -15.09 10.11
N HIS A 54 -8.93 -14.87 8.81
CA HIS A 54 -7.86 -14.49 7.88
C HIS A 54 -7.34 -13.07 8.16
N HIS A 55 -8.23 -12.06 8.20
CA HIS A 55 -7.82 -10.69 8.51
C HIS A 55 -7.26 -10.57 9.94
N ALA A 56 -7.90 -11.25 10.91
CA ALA A 56 -7.42 -11.30 12.29
C ALA A 56 -5.98 -11.85 12.40
N ALA A 57 -5.64 -12.89 11.62
CA ALA A 57 -4.30 -13.45 11.58
C ALA A 57 -3.27 -12.45 11.02
N TYR A 58 -3.60 -11.71 9.95
CA TYR A 58 -2.72 -10.67 9.43
C TYR A 58 -2.45 -9.57 10.46
N VAL A 59 -3.50 -9.09 11.14
CA VAL A 59 -3.36 -8.07 12.21
C VAL A 59 -2.46 -8.56 13.34
N ASN A 60 -2.70 -9.78 13.84
CA ASN A 60 -1.92 -10.35 14.94
C ASN A 60 -0.44 -10.54 14.55
N ASN A 61 -0.18 -11.12 13.38
CA ASN A 61 1.17 -11.38 12.92
C ASN A 61 1.93 -10.10 12.53
N LEU A 62 1.23 -9.07 12.05
CA LEU A 62 1.80 -7.75 11.81
C LEU A 62 2.29 -7.13 13.12
N ASN A 63 1.46 -7.13 14.17
CA ASN A 63 1.84 -6.65 15.49
C ASN A 63 3.09 -7.36 16.03
N VAL A 64 3.19 -8.68 15.85
CA VAL A 64 4.38 -9.46 16.25
C VAL A 64 5.61 -9.11 15.43
N ALA A 65 5.48 -8.97 14.11
CA ALA A 65 6.60 -8.65 13.23
C ALA A 65 7.16 -7.26 13.53
N GLU A 66 6.30 -6.28 13.80
CA GLU A 66 6.71 -4.92 14.11
C GLU A 66 7.36 -4.77 15.48
N GLU A 67 6.93 -5.55 16.47
CA GLU A 67 7.60 -5.62 17.78
C GLU A 67 9.05 -6.10 17.62
N LYS A 68 9.23 -7.23 16.92
CA LYS A 68 10.57 -7.78 16.62
C LYS A 68 11.41 -6.82 15.79
N TYR A 69 10.80 -6.11 14.84
CA TYR A 69 11.51 -5.15 14.01
C TYR A 69 11.99 -3.96 14.84
N ARG A 70 11.19 -3.50 15.81
CA ARG A 70 11.59 -2.44 16.74
C ARG A 70 12.77 -2.88 17.61
N GLU A 71 12.73 -4.09 18.18
CA GLU A 71 13.88 -4.62 18.92
C GLU A 71 15.15 -4.69 18.07
N ALA A 72 15.02 -5.10 16.80
CA ALA A 72 16.14 -5.16 15.86
C ALA A 72 16.69 -3.75 15.53
N LEU A 73 15.82 -2.74 15.43
CA LEU A 73 16.23 -1.34 15.28
C LEU A 73 16.98 -0.84 16.52
N GLU A 74 16.46 -1.08 17.71
CA GLU A 74 17.06 -0.66 18.99
C GLU A 74 18.44 -1.29 19.20
N LYS A 75 18.63 -2.54 18.74
CA LYS A 75 19.92 -3.26 18.80
C LYS A 75 20.88 -2.89 17.66
N GLY A 76 20.43 -2.14 16.66
CA GLY A 76 21.21 -1.90 15.44
C GLY A 76 21.45 -3.17 14.60
N ASP A 77 20.64 -4.22 14.79
CA ASP A 77 20.75 -5.49 14.09
C ASP A 77 20.09 -5.40 12.71
N VAL A 78 20.86 -4.96 11.73
CA VAL A 78 20.42 -4.80 10.33
C VAL A 78 20.04 -6.15 9.72
N THR A 79 20.68 -7.25 10.13
CA THR A 79 20.38 -8.60 9.59
C THR A 79 18.97 -9.03 10.01
N ALA A 80 18.63 -8.86 11.28
CA ALA A 80 17.28 -9.15 11.78
C ALA A 80 16.22 -8.23 11.13
N GLN A 81 16.54 -6.94 10.92
CA GLN A 81 15.64 -6.02 10.21
C GLN A 81 15.33 -6.53 8.79
N ILE A 82 16.34 -6.89 8.01
CA ILE A 82 16.16 -7.41 6.65
C ILE A 82 15.36 -8.71 6.66
N ALA A 83 15.67 -9.64 7.57
CA ALA A 83 14.98 -10.93 7.68
C ALA A 83 13.48 -10.80 8.01
N LEU A 84 13.07 -9.71 8.67
CA LEU A 84 11.67 -9.46 9.04
C LEU A 84 10.85 -8.79 7.93
N GLN A 85 11.49 -8.22 6.90
CA GLN A 85 10.79 -7.51 5.81
C GLN A 85 9.71 -8.36 5.11
N PRO A 86 9.92 -9.65 4.79
CA PRO A 86 8.87 -10.47 4.18
C PRO A 86 7.63 -10.61 5.08
N ALA A 87 7.81 -10.76 6.39
CA ALA A 87 6.70 -10.87 7.34
C ALA A 87 5.93 -9.55 7.47
N LEU A 88 6.64 -8.42 7.47
CA LEU A 88 6.03 -7.08 7.46
C LEU A 88 5.24 -6.86 6.17
N LYS A 89 5.82 -7.20 5.01
CA LYS A 89 5.16 -7.06 3.72
C LYS A 89 3.89 -7.90 3.63
N PHE A 90 3.97 -9.18 4.01
CA PHE A 90 2.84 -10.11 3.89
C PHE A 90 1.69 -9.77 4.85
N ASN A 91 2.00 -9.57 6.14
CA ASN A 91 0.95 -9.31 7.14
C ASN A 91 0.47 -7.85 7.09
N GLY A 92 1.37 -6.90 6.84
CA GLY A 92 1.03 -5.49 6.65
C GLY A 92 0.19 -5.28 5.41
N GLY A 93 0.59 -5.88 4.30
CA GLY A 93 -0.19 -5.86 3.07
C GLY A 93 -1.54 -6.56 3.23
N GLY A 94 -1.58 -7.70 3.92
CA GLY A 94 -2.83 -8.40 4.24
C GLY A 94 -3.79 -7.51 5.03
N HIS A 95 -3.31 -6.83 6.07
CA HIS A 95 -4.13 -5.91 6.86
C HIS A 95 -4.64 -4.72 6.01
N ILE A 96 -3.76 -4.09 5.22
CA ILE A 96 -4.14 -2.95 4.36
C ILE A 96 -5.19 -3.37 3.32
N ASN A 97 -4.92 -4.47 2.61
CA ASN A 97 -5.77 -4.93 1.52
C ASN A 97 -7.17 -5.27 2.01
N HIS A 98 -7.28 -6.03 3.11
CA HIS A 98 -8.59 -6.39 3.67
C HIS A 98 -9.32 -5.19 4.27
N SER A 99 -8.62 -4.28 4.95
CA SER A 99 -9.24 -3.06 5.47
C SER A 99 -9.87 -2.21 4.37
N ILE A 100 -9.27 -2.18 3.17
CA ILE A 100 -9.85 -1.54 1.99
C ILE A 100 -11.02 -2.39 1.44
N PHE A 101 -10.82 -3.69 1.28
CA PHE A 101 -11.81 -4.64 0.74
C PHE A 101 -13.16 -4.55 1.45
N TRP A 102 -13.20 -4.55 2.79
CA TRP A 102 -14.46 -4.48 3.53
C TRP A 102 -15.26 -3.23 3.20
N THR A 103 -14.57 -2.09 3.09
CA THR A 103 -15.19 -0.79 2.76
C THR A 103 -15.55 -0.65 1.29
N ASN A 104 -14.90 -1.43 0.42
CA ASN A 104 -15.22 -1.50 -1.01
C ASN A 104 -16.45 -2.36 -1.31
N LEU A 105 -17.04 -3.02 -0.31
CA LEU A 105 -18.27 -3.79 -0.45
C LEU A 105 -19.43 -3.13 0.30
N SER A 106 -20.66 -3.40 -0.11
CA SER A 106 -21.88 -2.89 0.52
C SER A 106 -23.09 -3.75 0.15
N PRO A 107 -24.04 -3.97 1.08
CA PRO A 107 -25.33 -4.59 0.76
C PRO A 107 -26.15 -3.81 -0.28
N ASN A 108 -25.96 -2.48 -0.32
CA ASN A 108 -26.60 -1.59 -1.29
C ASN A 108 -25.65 -1.27 -2.46
N GLY A 109 -24.62 -2.08 -2.66
CA GLY A 109 -23.64 -1.90 -3.73
C GLY A 109 -24.15 -2.31 -5.10
N GLY A 110 -23.21 -2.41 -6.04
CA GLY A 110 -23.50 -2.80 -7.42
C GLY A 110 -23.78 -1.61 -8.34
N GLY A 111 -24.21 -1.93 -9.56
CA GLY A 111 -24.38 -0.93 -10.62
C GLY A 111 -23.06 -0.33 -11.11
N GLU A 112 -23.08 0.96 -11.45
CA GLU A 112 -21.93 1.72 -11.97
C GLU A 112 -21.65 2.93 -11.06
N PRO A 113 -20.40 3.40 -10.97
CA PRO A 113 -20.11 4.67 -10.30
C PRO A 113 -20.74 5.83 -11.08
N GLN A 114 -20.84 6.98 -10.43
CA GLN A 114 -21.37 8.20 -11.02
C GLN A 114 -20.35 9.34 -10.93
N GLY A 115 -20.65 10.47 -11.58
CA GLY A 115 -19.85 11.69 -11.48
C GLY A 115 -18.42 11.54 -12.00
N GLU A 116 -17.49 12.22 -11.34
CA GLU A 116 -16.09 12.34 -11.80
C GLU A 116 -15.37 10.99 -11.93
N LEU A 117 -15.72 10.00 -11.09
CA LEU A 117 -15.12 8.67 -11.18
C LEU A 117 -15.54 7.95 -12.47
N LEU A 118 -16.83 8.03 -12.84
CA LEU A 118 -17.32 7.42 -14.08
C LEU A 118 -16.66 8.06 -15.31
N GLU A 119 -16.51 9.39 -15.30
CA GLU A 119 -15.85 10.10 -16.39
C GLU A 119 -14.36 9.76 -16.47
N ALA A 120 -13.67 9.61 -15.34
CA ALA A 120 -12.30 9.12 -15.31
C ALA A 120 -12.18 7.68 -15.86
N ILE A 121 -13.12 6.80 -15.52
CA ILE A 121 -13.18 5.43 -16.05
C ILE A 121 -13.39 5.44 -17.57
N LYS A 122 -14.36 6.21 -18.07
CA LYS A 122 -14.60 6.34 -19.52
C LYS A 122 -13.38 6.90 -20.25
N ARG A 123 -12.71 7.89 -19.66
CA ARG A 123 -11.49 8.49 -20.22
C ARG A 123 -10.34 7.49 -20.32
N ASP A 124 -10.12 6.68 -19.29
CA ASP A 124 -8.92 5.82 -19.19
C ASP A 124 -9.12 4.40 -19.75
N PHE A 125 -10.37 3.93 -19.82
CA PHE A 125 -10.71 2.57 -20.28
C PHE A 125 -11.73 2.54 -21.43
N GLY A 126 -12.23 3.70 -21.86
CA GLY A 126 -13.22 3.87 -22.95
C GLY A 126 -14.67 3.75 -22.50
N SER A 127 -14.98 2.84 -21.57
CA SER A 127 -16.32 2.69 -20.98
C SER A 127 -16.27 1.91 -19.67
N PHE A 128 -17.33 1.98 -18.87
CA PHE A 128 -17.43 1.17 -17.65
C PHE A 128 -17.41 -0.33 -17.97
N ALA A 129 -18.11 -0.77 -19.03
CA ALA A 129 -18.10 -2.17 -19.46
C ALA A 129 -16.68 -2.69 -19.77
N LYS A 130 -15.90 -1.93 -20.55
CA LYS A 130 -14.49 -2.28 -20.87
C LYS A 130 -13.59 -2.27 -19.63
N PHE A 131 -13.80 -1.32 -18.71
CA PHE A 131 -13.10 -1.31 -17.43
C PHE A 131 -13.41 -2.57 -16.61
N LYS A 132 -14.69 -2.91 -16.46
CA LYS A 132 -15.16 -4.09 -15.73
C LYS A 132 -14.59 -5.38 -16.33
N GLU A 133 -14.61 -5.50 -17.65
CA GLU A 133 -14.01 -6.62 -18.39
C GLU A 133 -12.50 -6.72 -18.11
N LYS A 134 -11.76 -5.62 -18.26
CA LYS A 134 -10.30 -5.59 -18.07
C LYS A 134 -9.90 -5.91 -16.62
N LEU A 135 -10.59 -5.34 -15.63
CA LEU A 135 -10.29 -5.64 -14.23
C LEU A 135 -10.62 -7.10 -13.91
N THR A 136 -11.76 -7.61 -14.40
CA THR A 136 -12.13 -9.02 -14.22
C THR A 136 -11.08 -9.95 -14.85
N ALA A 137 -10.64 -9.69 -16.08
CA ALA A 137 -9.64 -10.50 -16.77
C ALA A 137 -8.29 -10.53 -16.02
N VAL A 138 -7.84 -9.37 -15.52
CA VAL A 138 -6.62 -9.27 -14.70
C VAL A 138 -6.78 -10.06 -13.39
N SER A 139 -7.91 -9.95 -12.71
CA SER A 139 -8.21 -10.69 -11.48
C SER A 139 -8.29 -12.21 -11.69
N VAL A 140 -8.90 -12.67 -12.80
CA VAL A 140 -8.92 -14.10 -13.16
C VAL A 140 -7.49 -14.61 -13.38
N GLY A 141 -6.67 -13.84 -14.11
CA GLY A 141 -5.32 -14.20 -14.52
C GLY A 141 -4.27 -14.22 -13.42
N VAL A 142 -4.62 -13.87 -12.17
CA VAL A 142 -3.72 -13.98 -11.02
C VAL A 142 -3.32 -15.45 -10.82
N GLN A 143 -2.03 -15.75 -10.96
CA GLN A 143 -1.51 -17.09 -10.72
C GLN A 143 -1.36 -17.33 -9.21
N GLY A 144 -2.07 -18.33 -8.69
CA GLY A 144 -2.12 -18.60 -7.26
C GLY A 144 -2.98 -17.57 -6.51
N SER A 145 -2.46 -17.11 -5.38
CA SER A 145 -3.11 -16.16 -4.48
C SER A 145 -2.80 -14.72 -4.86
N GLY A 146 -3.76 -13.81 -4.71
CA GLY A 146 -3.52 -12.39 -4.96
C GLY A 146 -4.77 -11.55 -5.02
N TRP A 147 -4.62 -10.39 -5.67
CA TRP A 147 -5.61 -9.33 -5.72
C TRP A 147 -5.66 -8.67 -7.09
N GLY A 148 -6.85 -8.31 -7.55
CA GLY A 148 -7.05 -7.38 -8.65
C GLY A 148 -7.38 -5.98 -8.14
N TRP A 149 -6.80 -4.95 -8.74
CA TRP A 149 -6.90 -3.59 -8.27
C TRP A 149 -7.26 -2.59 -9.37
N LEU A 150 -8.14 -1.65 -9.03
CA LEU A 150 -8.17 -0.32 -9.63
C LEU A 150 -7.41 0.64 -8.70
N GLY A 151 -6.39 1.29 -9.25
CA GLY A 151 -5.60 2.29 -8.56
C GLY A 151 -5.55 3.63 -9.31
N PHE A 152 -5.21 4.69 -8.57
CA PHE A 152 -4.95 6.01 -9.14
C PHE A 152 -3.44 6.28 -9.21
N ASN A 153 -2.95 6.53 -10.41
CA ASN A 153 -1.60 7.03 -10.63
C ASN A 153 -1.62 8.56 -10.45
N LYS A 154 -1.08 9.02 -9.33
CA LYS A 154 -1.07 10.44 -8.97
C LYS A 154 -0.20 11.30 -9.89
N GLU A 155 0.91 10.75 -10.39
CA GLU A 155 1.83 11.46 -11.28
C GLU A 155 1.19 11.72 -12.65
N GLN A 156 0.49 10.72 -13.18
CA GLN A 156 -0.19 10.82 -14.47
C GLN A 156 -1.59 11.43 -14.37
N GLY A 157 -2.19 11.44 -13.17
CA GLY A 157 -3.60 11.80 -12.98
C GLY A 157 -4.57 10.81 -13.64
N ARG A 158 -4.18 9.53 -13.72
CA ARG A 158 -4.87 8.48 -14.48
C ARG A 158 -5.22 7.28 -13.62
N LEU A 159 -6.33 6.63 -13.92
CA LEU A 159 -6.68 5.33 -13.39
C LEU A 159 -5.84 4.25 -14.08
N GLN A 160 -5.43 3.25 -13.30
CA GLN A 160 -4.68 2.09 -13.78
C GLN A 160 -5.22 0.82 -13.12
N ILE A 161 -5.16 -0.29 -13.85
CA ILE A 161 -5.48 -1.63 -13.34
C ILE A 161 -4.17 -2.37 -13.09
N ALA A 162 -4.07 -3.04 -11.96
CA ALA A 162 -2.93 -3.89 -11.62
C ALA A 162 -3.39 -5.17 -10.93
N ALA A 163 -2.52 -6.18 -10.93
CA ALA A 163 -2.63 -7.35 -10.07
C ALA A 163 -1.47 -7.35 -9.08
N CYS A 164 -1.75 -7.77 -7.85
CA CYS A 164 -0.73 -7.98 -6.83
C CYS A 164 -0.77 -9.45 -6.38
N SER A 165 0.40 -10.09 -6.36
CA SER A 165 0.53 -11.46 -5.88
C SER A 165 0.48 -11.52 -4.36
N ASN A 166 -0.02 -12.62 -3.82
CA ASN A 166 -0.16 -12.85 -2.39
C ASN A 166 -0.88 -11.70 -1.67
N GLN A 167 -0.24 -11.12 -0.65
CA GLN A 167 -0.78 -9.99 0.11
C GLN A 167 -0.03 -8.69 -0.19
N ASP A 168 0.68 -8.62 -1.32
CA ASP A 168 1.39 -7.40 -1.69
C ASP A 168 0.41 -6.21 -1.78
N PRO A 169 0.63 -5.12 -1.02
CA PRO A 169 -0.27 -3.98 -1.05
C PRO A 169 -0.03 -3.16 -2.31
N LEU A 170 -1.11 -2.71 -2.95
CA LEU A 170 -1.04 -2.00 -4.23
C LEU A 170 -0.07 -0.82 -4.20
N GLN A 171 -0.24 0.10 -3.24
CA GLN A 171 0.57 1.32 -3.17
C GLN A 171 2.03 1.02 -2.85
N GLY A 172 2.29 0.14 -1.89
CA GLY A 172 3.65 -0.23 -1.51
C GLY A 172 4.42 -0.98 -2.60
N THR A 173 3.71 -1.57 -3.57
CA THR A 173 4.30 -2.39 -4.64
C THR A 173 4.38 -1.64 -5.98
N THR A 174 3.41 -0.80 -6.29
CA THR A 174 3.26 -0.16 -7.61
C THR A 174 3.28 1.36 -7.57
N GLY A 175 3.19 1.96 -6.38
CA GLY A 175 2.97 3.40 -6.20
C GLY A 175 1.54 3.87 -6.45
N LEU A 176 0.65 3.01 -6.96
CA LEU A 176 -0.75 3.37 -7.22
C LEU A 176 -1.56 3.50 -5.93
N ILE A 177 -2.35 4.57 -5.82
CA ILE A 177 -3.25 4.76 -4.69
C ILE A 177 -4.46 3.81 -4.85
N PRO A 178 -4.74 2.91 -3.90
CA PRO A 178 -5.81 1.92 -4.03
C PRO A 178 -7.20 2.56 -3.95
N LEU A 179 -8.05 2.24 -4.92
CA LEU A 179 -9.44 2.69 -4.97
C LEU A 179 -10.41 1.53 -4.75
N LEU A 180 -10.29 0.49 -5.58
CA LEU A 180 -11.08 -0.74 -5.51
C LEU A 180 -10.13 -1.94 -5.54
N GLY A 181 -10.23 -2.81 -4.54
CA GLY A 181 -9.53 -4.10 -4.48
C GLY A 181 -10.50 -5.28 -4.50
N ILE A 182 -10.14 -6.33 -5.23
CA ILE A 182 -10.88 -7.60 -5.27
C ILE A 182 -9.94 -8.72 -4.83
N ASP A 183 -10.28 -9.38 -3.72
CA ASP A 183 -9.54 -10.53 -3.21
C ASP A 183 -9.81 -11.75 -4.10
N VAL A 184 -8.75 -12.36 -4.65
CA VAL A 184 -8.86 -13.61 -5.43
C VAL A 184 -8.06 -14.76 -4.80
N TRP A 185 -7.71 -14.64 -3.52
CA TRP A 185 -7.35 -15.80 -2.72
C TRP A 185 -8.53 -16.79 -2.65
N GLU A 186 -8.22 -18.08 -2.64
CA GLU A 186 -9.27 -19.11 -2.61
C GLU A 186 -10.16 -18.98 -1.38
N HIS A 187 -9.65 -18.54 -0.23
CA HIS A 187 -10.48 -18.31 0.97
C HIS A 187 -11.61 -17.29 0.74
N ALA A 188 -11.51 -16.41 -0.25
CA ALA A 188 -12.50 -15.38 -0.52
C ALA A 188 -13.73 -15.91 -1.28
N TYR A 189 -13.67 -17.12 -1.85
CA TYR A 189 -14.75 -17.62 -2.69
C TYR A 189 -14.97 -19.13 -2.65
N TYR A 190 -13.97 -19.93 -2.26
CA TYR A 190 -13.98 -21.37 -2.51
C TYR A 190 -15.13 -22.11 -1.83
N LEU A 191 -15.59 -21.66 -0.66
CA LEU A 191 -16.73 -22.30 0.02
C LEU A 191 -18.02 -22.23 -0.82
N GLN A 192 -18.22 -21.17 -1.59
CA GLN A 192 -19.41 -20.94 -2.41
C GLN A 192 -19.20 -21.28 -3.90
N TYR A 193 -18.10 -20.82 -4.50
CA TYR A 193 -17.83 -20.91 -5.93
C TYR A 193 -16.85 -22.04 -6.31
N LYS A 194 -16.30 -22.76 -5.32
CA LYS A 194 -15.32 -23.84 -5.51
C LYS A 194 -14.14 -23.35 -6.36
N ASN A 195 -13.73 -24.12 -7.36
CA ASN A 195 -12.66 -23.77 -8.29
C ASN A 195 -13.07 -22.74 -9.36
N VAL A 196 -14.34 -22.28 -9.39
CA VAL A 196 -14.87 -21.42 -10.45
C VAL A 196 -14.72 -19.94 -10.09
N ARG A 197 -13.46 -19.48 -9.96
CA ARG A 197 -13.12 -18.07 -9.70
C ARG A 197 -13.84 -17.06 -10.62
N PRO A 198 -14.04 -17.32 -11.93
CA PRO A 198 -14.78 -16.40 -12.79
C PRO A 198 -16.23 -16.13 -12.34
N ASP A 199 -16.90 -17.11 -11.73
CA ASP A 199 -18.28 -16.94 -11.25
C ASP A 199 -18.33 -16.04 -10.02
N TYR A 200 -17.37 -16.19 -9.10
CA TYR A 200 -17.17 -15.24 -8.00
C TYR A 200 -16.94 -13.82 -8.50
N LEU A 201 -16.03 -13.67 -9.48
CA LEU A 201 -15.73 -12.37 -10.05
C LEU A 201 -16.91 -11.78 -10.82
N LYS A 202 -17.81 -12.59 -11.37
CA LYS A 202 -19.08 -12.11 -11.93
C LYS A 202 -20.03 -11.62 -10.85
N ALA A 203 -20.09 -12.32 -9.71
CA ALA A 203 -20.99 -12.01 -8.61
C ALA A 203 -20.58 -10.77 -7.80
N ILE A 204 -19.27 -10.59 -7.51
CA ILE A 204 -18.79 -9.52 -6.64
C ILE A 204 -19.14 -8.12 -7.14
N TRP A 205 -19.26 -7.93 -8.46
CA TRP A 205 -19.68 -6.65 -9.04
C TRP A 205 -21.04 -6.15 -8.57
N ASN A 206 -21.90 -7.02 -8.03
CA ASN A 206 -23.21 -6.64 -7.50
C ASN A 206 -23.16 -6.08 -6.07
N VAL A 207 -22.01 -6.18 -5.40
CA VAL A 207 -21.84 -5.70 -4.02
C VAL A 207 -20.74 -4.65 -3.89
N ILE A 208 -20.20 -4.14 -5.01
CA ILE A 208 -19.18 -3.09 -4.97
C ILE A 208 -19.80 -1.77 -4.48
N ASN A 209 -19.17 -1.18 -3.47
CA ASN A 209 -19.53 0.11 -2.91
C ASN A 209 -18.89 1.25 -3.71
N TRP A 210 -19.56 1.70 -4.77
CA TRP A 210 -19.09 2.80 -5.60
C TRP A 210 -18.99 4.14 -4.87
N GLU A 211 -19.76 4.36 -3.80
CA GLU A 211 -19.65 5.57 -2.98
C GLU A 211 -18.29 5.62 -2.29
N ASN A 212 -17.86 4.49 -1.70
CA ASN A 212 -16.53 4.40 -1.08
C ASN A 212 -15.40 4.59 -2.11
N VAL A 213 -15.50 3.94 -3.27
CA VAL A 213 -14.49 4.06 -4.35
C VAL A 213 -14.43 5.51 -4.85
N THR A 214 -15.58 6.17 -5.00
CA THR A 214 -15.69 7.58 -5.40
C THR A 214 -15.08 8.50 -4.35
N ALA A 215 -15.32 8.24 -3.05
CA ALA A 215 -14.72 9.01 -1.97
C ALA A 215 -13.18 8.89 -1.97
N ARG A 216 -12.65 7.67 -2.15
CA ARG A 216 -11.19 7.44 -2.29
C ARG A 216 -10.62 8.17 -3.51
N TYR A 217 -11.30 8.10 -4.65
CA TYR A 217 -10.89 8.81 -5.87
C TYR A 217 -10.86 10.32 -5.65
N THR A 218 -11.94 10.89 -5.12
CA THR A 218 -12.07 12.33 -4.83
C THR A 218 -11.00 12.80 -3.85
N ALA A 219 -10.71 11.98 -2.84
CA ALA A 219 -9.71 12.29 -1.84
C ALA A 219 -8.30 12.35 -2.43
N CYS A 220 -7.99 11.64 -3.53
CA CYS A 220 -6.66 11.62 -4.15
C CYS A 220 -6.53 12.42 -5.46
N SER A 221 -7.65 12.76 -6.11
CA SER A 221 -7.69 13.47 -7.40
C SER A 221 -7.62 15.00 -7.25
N LYS A 222 -8.06 15.56 -6.11
CA LYS A 222 -8.01 17.01 -5.87
C LYS A 222 -6.56 17.50 -5.78
N LYS A 223 -6.19 18.41 -6.68
CA LYS A 223 -4.92 19.16 -6.65
C LYS A 223 -4.95 20.15 -5.49
N GLY A 224 -4.49 19.70 -4.33
CA GLY A 224 -4.31 20.52 -3.13
C GLY A 224 -3.80 19.61 -2.02
N THR A 225 -2.60 19.90 -1.53
CA THR A 225 -1.80 19.19 -0.52
C THR A 225 -2.58 18.19 0.34
N ILE A 226 -2.66 16.93 -0.11
CA ILE A 226 -3.11 15.85 0.76
C ILE A 226 -1.91 15.44 1.58
N ASN A 227 -1.92 15.83 2.85
CA ASN A 227 -1.09 15.25 3.90
C ASN A 227 -1.26 13.72 3.81
N THR A 228 -0.16 12.97 3.74
CA THR A 228 -0.16 11.50 3.68
C THR A 228 -1.08 10.86 4.73
N GLU A 229 -1.27 11.52 5.88
CA GLU A 229 -2.24 11.21 6.94
C GLU A 229 -3.70 11.01 6.46
N ALA A 230 -4.19 11.77 5.47
CA ALA A 230 -5.58 11.64 5.00
C ALA A 230 -5.82 10.33 4.23
N LEU A 231 -4.78 9.77 3.60
CA LEU A 231 -4.86 8.47 2.92
C LEU A 231 -4.87 7.32 3.94
N TYR A 232 -4.11 7.46 5.03
CA TYR A 232 -4.10 6.52 6.16
C TYR A 232 -5.40 6.59 6.99
N CYS A 233 -6.04 7.76 7.08
CA CYS A 233 -7.32 7.93 7.77
C CYS A 233 -8.44 7.07 7.15
N PHE A 234 -8.44 6.85 5.83
CA PHE A 234 -9.38 5.96 5.14
C PHE A 234 -9.06 4.46 5.25
N ILE A 235 -7.90 4.09 5.79
CA ILE A 235 -7.46 2.70 6.01
C ILE A 235 -7.63 2.33 7.51
N GLY A 236 -8.24 3.19 8.33
CA GLY A 236 -8.43 2.94 9.76
C GLY A 236 -7.17 3.17 10.62
N PHE A 237 -6.10 3.71 10.04
CA PHE A 237 -4.90 4.11 10.77
C PHE A 237 -5.10 5.48 11.43
N SER A 238 -5.89 5.52 12.50
CA SER A 238 -6.02 6.72 13.32
C SER A 238 -4.85 6.83 14.31
N SER A 239 -3.75 7.45 13.88
CA SER A 239 -2.84 8.08 14.84
C SER A 239 -3.48 9.40 15.28
N LYS A 240 -4.20 9.41 16.40
CA LYS A 240 -4.69 10.65 17.03
C LYS A 240 -3.50 11.50 17.52
N ARG A 241 -2.83 12.21 16.61
CA ARG A 241 -1.99 13.35 16.97
C ARG A 241 -2.89 14.56 17.12
N LYS A 242 -3.06 15.03 18.37
CA LYS A 242 -3.64 16.34 18.64
C LYS A 242 -2.76 17.40 17.99
N THR A 243 -3.21 17.97 16.88
CA THR A 243 -2.62 19.19 16.32
C THR A 243 -3.00 20.35 17.23
N THR A 244 -2.08 20.81 18.07
CA THR A 244 -2.21 22.13 18.68
C THR A 244 -1.90 23.19 17.62
N PRO A 245 -2.78 24.18 17.40
CA PRO A 245 -2.51 25.27 16.48
C PRO A 245 -1.53 26.20 17.19
N ASN A 246 -0.24 26.04 16.93
CA ASN A 246 0.84 27.04 17.08
C ASN A 246 2.21 26.37 16.89
N SER A 247 2.56 26.07 15.65
CA SER A 247 3.97 25.97 15.22
C SER A 247 4.02 26.10 13.70
N VAL A 248 3.69 27.30 13.23
CA VAL A 248 4.20 27.80 11.96
C VAL A 248 5.42 28.64 12.33
N THR A 249 6.49 28.54 11.54
CA THR A 249 7.77 29.27 11.61
C THR A 249 8.90 28.56 12.37
N LEU A 250 9.67 27.71 11.68
CA LEU A 250 11.13 27.89 11.48
C LEU A 250 11.71 26.70 10.66
N HIS A 251 12.68 27.01 9.79
CA HIS A 251 13.48 26.12 8.91
C HIS A 251 12.99 25.95 7.47
N MET A 252 12.87 27.07 6.77
CA MET A 252 13.22 27.17 5.35
C MET A 252 14.57 27.90 5.27
N ALA A 253 15.68 27.16 5.36
CA ALA A 253 17.04 27.56 4.96
C ALA A 253 18.01 26.51 5.51
N PHE A 254 18.52 25.65 4.63
CA PHE A 254 19.86 25.02 4.63
C PHE A 254 19.77 23.77 3.73
N LEU A 255 20.03 23.97 2.43
CA LEU A 255 20.62 23.02 1.47
C LEU A 255 20.44 23.58 0.05
N LEU A 256 21.06 24.74 -0.21
CA LEU A 256 21.41 25.21 -1.54
C LEU A 256 22.80 25.85 -1.43
N SER A 257 23.82 25.01 -1.32
CA SER A 257 25.21 25.35 -1.65
C SER A 257 25.99 24.03 -1.74
N PHE A 258 26.86 23.92 -2.73
CA PHE A 258 27.66 22.75 -3.12
C PHE A 258 26.99 21.77 -4.09
N PHE A 259 26.81 22.22 -5.33
CA PHE A 259 27.39 21.51 -6.49
C PHE A 259 27.69 22.57 -7.55
N ASP A 260 28.92 23.07 -7.51
CA ASP A 260 29.53 23.81 -8.61
C ASP A 260 30.40 22.79 -9.35
N TRP A 261 29.93 22.31 -10.49
CA TRP A 261 30.80 21.66 -11.48
C TRP A 261 30.32 22.05 -12.86
N SER A 262 31.18 22.79 -13.54
CA SER A 262 30.95 23.45 -14.81
C SER A 262 30.50 22.50 -15.91
N CYS A 263 29.56 23.00 -16.71
CA CYS A 263 29.26 22.52 -18.04
C CYS A 263 30.20 23.26 -19.01
N SER A 264 31.05 22.53 -19.75
CA SER A 264 31.59 23.03 -21.01
C SER A 264 31.38 21.96 -22.08
N GLU A 265 30.66 22.36 -23.13
CA GLU A 265 30.45 21.62 -24.37
C GLU A 265 31.78 21.13 -24.97
N GLN A 266 31.79 19.91 -25.53
CA GLN A 266 32.14 19.68 -26.95
C GLN A 266 31.97 18.20 -27.36
N GLN A 267 31.21 18.01 -28.45
CA GLN A 267 31.39 17.02 -29.53
C GLN A 267 31.08 15.53 -29.30
N GLY A 268 29.98 15.08 -29.93
CA GLY A 268 30.00 14.04 -30.99
C GLY A 268 30.13 12.55 -30.62
N PRO A 269 29.61 11.62 -31.46
CA PRO A 269 29.16 10.28 -31.06
C PRO A 269 30.16 9.14 -31.35
N PHE A 270 29.82 7.94 -30.85
CA PHE A 270 30.49 6.62 -30.96
C PHE A 270 31.37 6.22 -29.78
N CYS A 271 30.89 5.24 -28.99
CA CYS A 271 31.69 4.06 -28.65
C CYS A 271 30.80 2.90 -28.19
N ILE A 272 30.83 1.86 -29.01
CA ILE A 272 30.37 0.49 -28.75
C ILE A 272 31.28 -0.11 -27.69
N TRP A 273 30.71 -0.72 -26.64
CA TRP A 273 31.43 -1.73 -25.87
C TRP A 273 30.52 -2.93 -25.59
N LEU A 274 30.83 -4.02 -26.30
CA LEU A 274 30.42 -5.38 -25.95
C LEU A 274 30.90 -5.71 -24.54
N GLN A 275 30.03 -6.35 -23.75
CA GLN A 275 30.48 -7.22 -22.66
C GLN A 275 30.06 -8.66 -22.95
N VAL A 276 31.10 -9.49 -23.00
CA VAL A 276 31.12 -10.90 -23.31
C VAL A 276 30.68 -11.70 -22.08
N PHE A 277 29.72 -12.61 -22.26
CA PHE A 277 29.36 -13.64 -21.28
C PHE A 277 30.35 -14.81 -21.34
N PRO A 278 30.81 -15.38 -20.21
CA PRO A 278 31.49 -16.67 -20.22
C PRO A 278 30.47 -17.81 -20.30
N VAL A 279 30.62 -18.63 -21.33
CA VAL A 279 29.93 -19.91 -21.53
C VAL A 279 30.49 -20.94 -20.54
N HIS A 280 29.62 -21.56 -19.74
CA HIS A 280 29.98 -22.77 -18.98
C HIS A 280 29.78 -24.01 -19.84
N GLN A 281 30.85 -24.81 -19.94
CA GLN A 281 30.91 -26.08 -20.64
C GLN A 281 30.27 -27.20 -19.81
N ILE A 282 29.46 -28.02 -20.48
CA ILE A 282 28.85 -29.26 -19.97
C ILE A 282 29.74 -30.43 -20.43
N PRO A 283 30.21 -31.33 -19.55
CA PRO A 283 30.88 -32.56 -19.97
C PRO A 283 29.87 -33.69 -20.27
N PRO A 284 30.20 -34.63 -21.17
CA PRO A 284 29.24 -35.59 -21.71
C PRO A 284 29.05 -36.82 -20.82
N HIS A 285 27.84 -37.38 -20.92
CA HIS A 285 27.40 -38.66 -20.35
C HIS A 285 28.25 -39.86 -20.82
N ARG A 286 28.50 -40.77 -19.88
CA ARG A 286 28.37 -42.22 -20.05
C ARG A 286 27.62 -42.78 -18.85
#